data_AF-A0A7W4FFN0-F1
#
_entry.id   AF-A0A7W4FFN0-F1
#
_cell.length_a   1.000
_cell.length_b   1.000
_cell.length_c   1.000
_cell.angle_alpha   90.00
_cell.angle_beta   90.00
_cell.angle_gamma   90.00
#
_symmetry.space_group_name_H-M   'P 1'
#
loop_
_entity.id
_entity.type
_entity.pdbx_description
1 polymer ?
#
loop_
_entity_poly.entity_id
_entity_poly.type
_entity_poly.pdbx_seq_one_letter_code
_entity_poly.pdbx_strand_id
1 'polypeptide(L)'
;MNMLDEVLNILTYYHGENNFNMNPLVPQEIEHYARAILDIPDQEYILAAMRTSFTQFHRGLIIGKDAIYWRNDHKILTSVNQLSWKELSQQRTEFRAHRRTVALGNGAVFDNIGSLNKTSTIINILDLLIDKYDAQDNDSDGFVFDDASLARLLQSIPDNKAAIKAESAESASNAETVSFASIISSIFKKLLCR
;
A
#
# COMPACT_ATOMS: atom_id res chain seq x y z
N MET A 1 13.70 -15.06 12.23
CA MET A 1 13.00 -13.78 12.00
C MET A 1 11.54 -14.04 12.35
N ASN A 2 10.86 -13.14 13.08
CA ASN A 2 9.44 -13.38 13.38
C ASN A 2 8.57 -13.11 12.14
N MET A 3 7.33 -13.60 12.14
CA MET A 3 6.42 -13.49 10.98
C MET A 3 6.18 -12.03 10.57
N LEU A 4 6.04 -11.12 11.55
CA LEU A 4 5.85 -9.70 11.27
C LEU A 4 7.05 -9.10 10.53
N ASP A 5 8.28 -9.42 10.95
CA ASP A 5 9.51 -8.97 10.27
C ASP A 5 9.60 -9.52 8.85
N GLU A 6 9.18 -10.76 8.61
CA GLU A 6 9.14 -11.34 7.26
C GLU A 6 8.15 -10.61 6.35
N VAL A 7 6.94 -10.35 6.85
CA VAL A 7 5.91 -9.59 6.13
C VAL A 7 6.39 -8.16 5.86
N LEU A 8 6.91 -7.46 6.87
CA LEU A 8 7.41 -6.09 6.73
C LEU A 8 8.60 -6.02 5.76
N ASN A 9 9.50 -7.01 5.76
CA ASN A 9 10.62 -7.05 4.81
C ASN A 9 10.14 -7.18 3.36
N ILE A 10 9.14 -8.03 3.10
CA ILE A 10 8.50 -8.12 1.77
C ILE A 10 7.94 -6.76 1.39
N LEU A 11 7.12 -6.15 2.26
CA LEU A 11 6.47 -4.87 1.98
C LEU A 11 7.50 -3.73 1.78
N THR A 12 8.58 -3.73 2.55
CA THR A 12 9.66 -2.72 2.48
C THR A 12 10.43 -2.81 1.17
N TYR A 13 10.68 -4.01 0.67
CA TYR A 13 11.43 -4.21 -0.59
C TYR A 13 10.75 -3.52 -1.78
N TYR A 14 9.43 -3.30 -1.71
CA TYR A 14 8.66 -2.67 -2.76
C TYR A 14 8.35 -1.19 -2.52
N HIS A 15 8.87 -0.55 -1.46
CA HIS A 15 8.49 0.78 -0.95
C HIS A 15 8.86 2.01 -1.83
N GLY A 16 9.67 1.88 -2.90
CA GLY A 16 10.20 3.03 -3.66
C GLY A 16 9.15 4.07 -4.16
N GLU A 17 9.39 5.36 -3.88
CA GLU A 17 8.63 6.55 -4.31
C GLU A 17 7.07 6.46 -4.30
N ASN A 18 6.49 6.09 -3.15
CA ASN A 18 5.04 6.00 -2.84
C ASN A 18 4.36 4.63 -3.06
N ASN A 19 5.12 3.55 -3.18
CA ASN A 19 4.53 2.25 -3.50
C ASN A 19 3.72 1.63 -2.36
N PHE A 20 4.14 1.77 -1.10
CA PHE A 20 3.38 1.33 0.08
C PHE A 20 3.77 2.21 1.27
N ASN A 21 2.82 2.73 2.03
CA ASN A 21 3.09 3.23 3.38
C ASN A 21 2.87 2.07 4.35
N MET A 22 3.74 1.79 5.32
CA MET A 22 3.66 0.58 6.17
C MET A 22 3.49 0.90 7.64
N ASN A 23 2.59 0.33 8.45
CA ASN A 23 2.48 0.75 9.86
C ASN A 23 3.75 0.41 10.66
N PRO A 24 4.41 1.39 11.33
CA PRO A 24 3.97 2.76 11.71
C PRO A 24 4.14 3.88 10.69
N LEU A 25 4.88 3.61 9.64
CA LEU A 25 5.14 4.45 8.47
C LEU A 25 3.90 4.66 7.58
N VAL A 26 2.71 4.13 7.91
CA VAL A 26 1.44 4.60 7.31
C VAL A 26 1.14 5.95 7.97
N PRO A 27 1.17 7.07 7.22
CA PRO A 27 0.74 8.35 7.76
C PRO A 27 -0.67 8.22 8.34
N GLN A 28 -0.90 8.73 9.55
CA GLN A 28 -2.20 8.63 10.22
C GLN A 28 -3.34 9.18 9.36
N GLU A 29 -3.06 10.20 8.56
CA GLU A 29 -4.03 10.76 7.61
C GLU A 29 -4.47 9.71 6.60
N ILE A 30 -3.53 8.93 6.05
CA ILE A 30 -3.82 7.85 5.09
C ILE A 30 -4.61 6.73 5.77
N GLU A 31 -4.22 6.31 6.98
CA GLU A 31 -4.99 5.33 7.75
C GLU A 31 -6.41 5.84 8.06
N HIS A 32 -6.54 7.08 8.52
CA HIS A 32 -7.84 7.68 8.83
C HIS A 32 -8.75 7.74 7.60
N TYR A 33 -8.21 8.18 6.45
CA TYR A 33 -8.96 8.17 5.19
C TYR A 33 -9.30 6.76 4.74
N ALA A 34 -8.38 5.80 4.86
CA ALA A 34 -8.64 4.41 4.51
C ALA A 34 -9.81 3.86 5.33
N ARG A 35 -9.78 4.01 6.66
CA ARG A 35 -10.88 3.58 7.55
C ARG A 35 -12.19 4.34 7.33
N ALA A 36 -12.14 5.59 6.88
CA ALA A 36 -13.34 6.37 6.58
C ALA A 36 -14.01 5.98 5.25
N ILE A 37 -13.23 5.41 4.31
CA ILE A 37 -13.65 5.17 2.93
C ILE A 37 -13.86 3.67 2.65
N LEU A 38 -13.19 2.81 3.40
CA LEU A 38 -13.22 1.35 3.32
C LEU A 38 -13.83 0.79 4.59
N ASP A 39 -14.61 -0.28 4.47
CA ASP A 39 -15.21 -0.99 5.60
C ASP A 39 -14.16 -1.85 6.34
N ILE A 40 -13.09 -1.23 6.82
CA ILE A 40 -12.01 -1.88 7.57
C ILE A 40 -12.43 -1.97 9.05
N PRO A 41 -12.38 -3.15 9.69
CA PRO A 41 -12.69 -3.29 11.10
C PRO A 41 -11.77 -2.44 12.00
N ASP A 42 -12.31 -1.87 13.08
CA ASP A 42 -11.54 -1.02 14.01
C ASP A 42 -10.33 -1.74 14.63
N GLN A 43 -10.47 -3.04 14.87
CA GLN A 43 -9.42 -3.91 15.41
C GLN A 43 -8.39 -4.39 14.38
N GLU A 44 -8.59 -4.12 13.10
CA GLU A 44 -7.65 -4.52 12.05
C GLU A 44 -6.34 -3.74 12.17
N TYR A 45 -5.22 -4.45 12.07
CA TYR A 45 -3.90 -3.85 12.02
C TYR A 45 -3.53 -3.62 10.57
N ILE A 46 -3.55 -2.36 10.14
CA ILE A 46 -3.05 -2.00 8.81
C ILE A 46 -1.54 -2.25 8.81
N LEU A 47 -1.05 -3.05 7.87
CA LEU A 47 0.37 -3.35 7.69
C LEU A 47 0.96 -2.50 6.57
N ALA A 48 0.19 -2.30 5.50
CA ALA A 48 0.57 -1.37 4.44
C ALA A 48 -0.62 -0.76 3.70
N ALA A 49 -0.37 0.36 3.03
CA ALA A 49 -1.33 1.10 2.21
C ALA A 49 -0.67 1.50 0.89
N MET A 50 -1.13 0.91 -0.21
CA MET A 50 -0.75 1.31 -1.57
C MET A 50 -1.81 2.22 -2.14
N ARG A 51 -1.37 3.42 -2.52
CA ARG A 51 -2.23 4.41 -3.15
C ARG A 51 -2.24 4.19 -4.66
N THR A 52 -3.42 4.21 -5.26
CA THR A 52 -3.56 4.07 -6.71
C THR A 52 -3.89 5.40 -7.40
N SER A 53 -4.15 6.50 -6.67
CA SER A 53 -4.46 7.83 -7.24
C SER A 53 -3.38 8.90 -6.99
N PHE A 54 -3.27 9.87 -7.90
CA PHE A 54 -2.33 11.00 -7.79
C PHE A 54 -2.74 12.11 -6.80
N THR A 55 -4.02 12.22 -6.40
CA THR A 55 -4.50 13.17 -5.37
C THR A 55 -5.39 12.49 -4.30
N GLN A 56 -5.00 12.57 -3.02
CA GLN A 56 -5.62 11.98 -1.80
C GLN A 56 -5.92 10.45 -1.83
N PHE A 57 -5.96 9.77 -0.68
CA PHE A 57 -6.17 8.30 -0.60
C PHE A 57 -7.65 7.91 -0.80
N HIS A 58 -8.22 8.24 -1.97
CA HIS A 58 -9.60 7.89 -2.33
C HIS A 58 -9.73 6.49 -2.94
N ARG A 59 -8.61 5.96 -3.45
CA ARG A 59 -8.48 4.65 -4.09
C ARG A 59 -7.14 4.06 -3.71
N GLY A 60 -7.15 2.78 -3.42
CA GLY A 60 -5.96 2.08 -2.98
C GLY A 60 -6.24 0.65 -2.56
N LEU A 61 -5.15 -0.03 -2.26
CA LEU A 61 -5.12 -1.35 -1.66
C LEU A 61 -4.54 -1.20 -0.25
N ILE A 62 -5.31 -1.61 0.75
CA ILE A 62 -4.85 -1.74 2.12
C ILE A 62 -4.52 -3.20 2.37
N ILE A 63 -3.35 -3.43 2.93
CA ILE A 63 -2.87 -4.73 3.38
C ILE A 63 -2.97 -4.70 4.90
N GLY A 64 -3.96 -5.42 5.44
CA GLY A 64 -4.15 -5.63 6.87
C GLY A 64 -3.51 -6.92 7.35
N LYS A 65 -3.59 -7.15 8.66
CA LYS A 65 -3.20 -8.41 9.29
C LYS A 65 -4.18 -9.51 8.90
N ASP A 66 -5.48 -9.22 8.85
CA ASP A 66 -6.50 -10.25 8.62
C ASP A 66 -6.94 -10.35 7.17
N ALA A 67 -6.95 -9.23 6.45
CA ALA A 67 -7.37 -9.21 5.05
C ALA A 67 -6.67 -8.10 4.24
N ILE A 68 -6.88 -8.15 2.92
CA ILE A 68 -6.68 -6.99 2.06
C ILE A 68 -8.03 -6.29 1.81
N TYR A 69 -8.00 -4.97 1.68
CA TYR A 69 -9.18 -4.14 1.44
C TYR A 69 -8.92 -3.16 0.31
N TRP A 70 -9.92 -2.92 -0.54
CA TRP A 70 -9.79 -1.92 -1.60
C TRP A 70 -11.11 -1.25 -1.91
N ARG A 71 -11.04 -0.14 -2.64
CA ARG A 71 -12.20 0.50 -3.23
C ARG A 71 -11.89 0.95 -4.63
N ASN A 72 -12.83 0.66 -5.50
CA ASN A 72 -12.73 0.98 -6.90
C ASN A 72 -13.51 2.25 -7.25
N ASP A 73 -13.20 2.77 -8.44
CA ASP A 73 -14.11 3.65 -9.15
C ASP A 73 -15.42 2.92 -9.49
N HIS A 74 -16.52 3.67 -9.63
CA HIS A 74 -17.82 3.19 -10.10
C HIS A 74 -17.77 2.52 -11.49
N LYS A 75 -16.67 2.71 -12.23
CA LYS A 75 -16.45 2.14 -13.57
C LYS A 75 -15.87 0.72 -13.53
N ILE A 76 -15.34 0.26 -12.40
CA ILE A 76 -14.78 -1.09 -12.27
C ILE A 76 -15.83 -1.96 -11.60
N LEU A 77 -16.27 -2.99 -12.32
CA LEU A 77 -17.19 -3.99 -11.79
C LEU A 77 -16.42 -4.94 -10.86
N THR A 78 -16.80 -4.95 -9.58
CA THR A 78 -16.32 -5.87 -8.56
C THR A 78 -17.49 -6.23 -7.65
N SER A 79 -17.62 -7.50 -7.26
CA SER A 79 -18.66 -7.96 -6.33
C SER A 79 -18.18 -8.01 -4.88
N VAL A 80 -16.86 -7.97 -4.69
CA VAL A 80 -16.19 -8.06 -3.39
C VAL A 80 -15.13 -6.95 -3.33
N ASN A 81 -14.90 -6.40 -2.14
CA ASN A 81 -13.94 -5.31 -1.89
C ASN A 81 -12.95 -5.63 -0.76
N GLN A 82 -12.99 -6.86 -0.25
CA GLN A 82 -12.10 -7.38 0.78
C GLN A 82 -11.85 -8.87 0.53
N LEU A 83 -10.67 -9.38 0.87
CA LEU A 83 -10.41 -10.82 0.91
C LEU A 83 -9.48 -11.13 2.08
N SER A 84 -9.82 -12.13 2.87
CA SER A 84 -8.91 -12.64 3.90
C SER A 84 -7.68 -13.28 3.28
N TRP A 85 -6.61 -13.44 4.06
CA TRP A 85 -5.41 -14.13 3.58
C TRP A 85 -5.70 -15.60 3.22
N LYS A 86 -6.60 -16.24 3.95
CA LYS A 86 -7.11 -17.58 3.63
C LYS A 86 -7.80 -17.64 2.26
N GLU A 87 -8.69 -16.69 1.99
CA GLU A 87 -9.39 -16.60 0.71
C GLU A 87 -8.42 -16.30 -0.45
N LEU A 88 -7.44 -15.42 -0.23
CA LEU A 88 -6.39 -15.12 -1.20
C LEU A 88 -5.54 -16.35 -1.54
N SER A 89 -5.14 -17.11 -0.52
CA SER A 89 -4.38 -18.37 -0.71
C SER A 89 -5.16 -19.37 -1.56
N GLN A 90 -6.45 -19.56 -1.25
CA GLN A 90 -7.32 -20.47 -2.01
C GLN A 90 -7.53 -20.05 -3.46
N GLN A 91 -7.60 -18.73 -3.72
CA GLN A 91 -7.87 -18.16 -5.04
C GLN A 91 -6.60 -17.83 -5.84
N ARG A 92 -5.41 -18.11 -5.29
CA ARG A 92 -4.10 -17.71 -5.85
C ARG A 92 -3.94 -18.05 -7.35
N THR A 93 -4.40 -19.22 -7.76
CA THR A 93 -4.29 -19.67 -9.17
C THR A 93 -5.17 -18.88 -10.15
N GLU A 94 -6.13 -18.12 -9.64
CA GLU A 94 -7.04 -17.26 -10.41
C GLU A 94 -6.50 -15.85 -10.62
N PHE A 95 -5.37 -15.48 -10.01
CA PHE A 95 -4.85 -14.11 -10.10
C PHE A 95 -4.48 -13.76 -11.54
N ARG A 96 -5.00 -12.65 -12.06
CA ARG A 96 -4.71 -12.17 -13.42
C ARG A 96 -4.38 -10.69 -13.42
N ALA A 97 -3.21 -10.37 -13.94
CA ALA A 97 -2.82 -9.00 -14.21
C ALA A 97 -3.44 -8.53 -15.53
N HIS A 98 -4.23 -7.47 -15.47
CA HIS A 98 -4.64 -6.72 -16.65
C HIS A 98 -3.89 -5.40 -16.73
N ARG A 99 -4.07 -4.64 -17.82
CA ARG A 99 -3.35 -3.37 -18.01
C ARG A 99 -3.58 -2.36 -16.87
N ARG A 100 -4.76 -2.38 -16.25
CA ARG A 100 -5.23 -1.35 -15.31
C ARG A 100 -5.90 -1.91 -14.06
N THR A 101 -6.11 -3.22 -14.01
CA THR A 101 -6.80 -3.89 -12.91
C THR A 101 -6.09 -5.18 -12.59
N VAL A 102 -6.33 -5.69 -11.39
CA VAL A 102 -5.93 -7.04 -10.99
C VAL A 102 -7.19 -7.78 -10.61
N ALA A 103 -7.40 -8.94 -11.23
CA ALA A 103 -8.45 -9.87 -10.85
C ALA A 103 -7.86 -10.89 -9.86
N LEU A 104 -8.56 -11.13 -8.76
CA LEU A 104 -8.14 -12.02 -7.67
C LEU A 104 -8.98 -13.30 -7.58
N GLY A 105 -9.92 -13.50 -8.52
CA GLY A 105 -10.87 -14.62 -8.50
C GLY A 105 -12.24 -14.22 -7.97
N ASN A 106 -13.27 -15.05 -8.22
CA ASN A 106 -14.63 -14.92 -7.65
C ASN A 106 -15.26 -13.51 -7.65
N GLY A 107 -14.99 -12.71 -8.70
CA GLY A 107 -15.52 -11.35 -8.83
C GLY A 107 -14.81 -10.29 -7.98
N ALA A 108 -13.72 -10.64 -7.29
CA ALA A 108 -12.79 -9.72 -6.67
C ALA A 108 -11.85 -9.11 -7.72
N VAL A 109 -12.02 -7.81 -7.97
CA VAL A 109 -11.19 -7.04 -8.89
C VAL A 109 -10.85 -5.72 -8.23
N PHE A 110 -9.57 -5.34 -8.22
CA PHE A 110 -9.18 -4.00 -7.74
C PHE A 110 -8.60 -3.13 -8.85
N ASP A 111 -8.87 -1.83 -8.75
CA ASP A 111 -8.44 -0.78 -9.66
C ASP A 111 -6.99 -0.37 -9.38
N ASN A 112 -6.16 -0.40 -10.42
CA ASN A 112 -4.76 0.04 -10.36
C ASN A 112 -4.50 1.27 -11.27
N ILE A 113 -5.55 1.94 -11.75
CA ILE A 113 -5.42 3.15 -12.57
C ILE A 113 -4.78 4.27 -11.75
N GLY A 114 -3.64 4.75 -12.23
CA GLY A 114 -2.89 5.85 -11.61
C GLY A 114 -1.80 5.41 -10.64
N SER A 115 -1.72 4.10 -10.36
CA SER A 115 -0.63 3.52 -9.59
C SER A 115 0.69 3.57 -10.38
N LEU A 116 1.78 3.80 -9.67
CA LEU A 116 3.14 3.65 -10.21
C LEU A 116 3.52 2.18 -10.36
N ASN A 117 2.83 1.28 -9.65
CA ASN A 117 3.08 -0.15 -9.70
C ASN A 117 2.41 -0.80 -10.90
N LYS A 118 3.16 -1.67 -11.60
CA LYS A 118 2.56 -2.58 -12.57
C LYS A 118 1.66 -3.57 -11.83
N THR A 119 0.56 -3.97 -12.47
CA THR A 119 -0.37 -4.96 -11.93
C THR A 119 0.30 -6.31 -11.62
N SER A 120 1.29 -6.71 -12.42
CA SER A 120 2.13 -7.89 -12.16
C SER A 120 2.97 -7.76 -10.88
N THR A 121 3.46 -6.56 -10.57
CA THR A 121 4.23 -6.33 -9.34
C THR A 121 3.36 -6.55 -8.11
N ILE A 122 2.09 -6.12 -8.17
CA ILE A 122 1.16 -6.32 -7.06
C ILE A 122 0.86 -7.80 -6.87
N ILE A 123 0.62 -8.55 -7.96
CA ILE A 123 0.45 -10.00 -7.88
C ILE A 123 1.68 -10.66 -7.24
N ASN A 124 2.89 -10.30 -7.66
CA ASN A 124 4.11 -10.87 -7.08
C ASN A 124 4.23 -10.58 -5.57
N ILE A 125 3.83 -9.39 -5.11
CA ILE A 125 3.83 -9.06 -3.68
C ILE A 125 2.81 -9.92 -2.95
N LEU A 126 1.59 -10.04 -3.48
CA LEU A 126 0.55 -10.88 -2.88
C LEU A 126 0.99 -12.35 -2.84
N ASP A 127 1.64 -12.86 -3.89
CA ASP A 127 2.20 -14.21 -3.92
C ASP A 127 3.23 -14.43 -2.81
N LEU A 128 4.16 -13.49 -2.62
CA LEU A 128 5.17 -13.57 -1.56
C LEU A 128 4.53 -13.52 -0.17
N LEU A 129 3.49 -12.70 0.02
CA LEU A 129 2.76 -12.61 1.29
C LEU A 129 1.94 -13.88 1.54
N ILE A 130 1.30 -14.44 0.50
CA ILE A 130 0.58 -15.72 0.58
C ILE A 130 1.55 -16.85 0.95
N ASP A 131 2.75 -16.89 0.38
CA ASP A 131 3.76 -17.89 0.75
C ASP A 131 4.11 -17.82 2.26
N LYS A 132 4.14 -16.60 2.83
CA LYS A 132 4.32 -16.41 4.27
C LYS A 132 3.08 -16.78 5.09
N TYR A 133 1.91 -16.49 4.56
CA TYR A 133 0.65 -16.91 5.15
C TYR A 133 0.58 -18.44 5.27
N ASP A 134 0.76 -19.16 4.16
CA ASP A 134 0.69 -20.61 4.07
C ASP A 134 1.75 -21.31 4.95
N ALA A 135 2.94 -20.71 5.11
CA ALA A 135 4.00 -21.27 5.94
C ALA A 135 3.70 -21.29 7.45
N GLN A 136 2.67 -20.56 7.91
CA GLN A 136 2.28 -20.56 9.32
C GLN A 136 1.51 -21.82 9.75
N ASP A 137 1.02 -22.62 8.80
CA ASP A 137 0.25 -23.85 9.03
C ASP A 137 -0.83 -23.67 10.14
N ASN A 138 -1.70 -22.68 9.92
CA ASN A 138 -2.77 -22.32 10.85
C ASN A 138 -4.12 -22.25 10.12
N ASP A 139 -5.21 -22.27 10.88
CA ASP A 139 -6.58 -22.15 10.35
C ASP A 139 -7.16 -20.71 10.50
N SER A 140 -6.28 -19.73 10.75
CA SER A 140 -6.67 -18.32 10.88
C SER A 140 -7.01 -17.74 9.51
N ASP A 141 -7.97 -16.84 9.46
CA ASP A 141 -8.27 -16.06 8.25
C ASP A 141 -7.12 -15.10 7.89
N GLY A 142 -6.26 -14.79 8.86
CA GLY A 142 -5.17 -13.81 8.76
C GLY A 142 -3.82 -14.24 9.34
N PHE A 143 -2.84 -13.34 9.24
CA PHE A 143 -1.52 -13.53 9.86
C PHE A 143 -1.62 -13.62 11.39
N VAL A 144 -0.80 -14.51 11.97
CA VAL A 144 -0.62 -14.65 13.41
C VAL A 144 0.74 -14.05 13.77
N PHE A 145 0.71 -13.00 14.58
CA PHE A 145 1.92 -12.38 15.14
C PHE A 145 1.99 -12.67 16.63
N ASP A 146 3.21 -12.86 17.16
CA ASP A 146 3.42 -13.02 18.59
C ASP A 146 3.10 -11.72 19.37
N ASP A 147 2.85 -11.85 20.67
CA ASP A 147 2.47 -10.72 21.53
C ASP A 147 3.50 -9.58 21.53
N ALA A 148 4.79 -9.91 21.42
CA ALA A 148 5.86 -8.92 21.35
C ALA A 148 5.82 -8.12 20.04
N SER A 149 5.52 -8.79 18.93
CA SER A 149 5.35 -8.20 17.60
C SER A 149 4.11 -7.30 17.55
N LEU A 150 3.00 -7.73 18.15
CA LEU A 150 1.77 -6.92 18.27
C LEU A 150 2.01 -5.67 19.14
N ALA A 151 2.69 -5.83 20.28
CA ALA A 151 3.05 -4.69 21.14
C ALA A 151 3.94 -3.68 20.40
N ARG A 152 4.85 -4.15 19.54
CA ARG A 152 5.68 -3.30 18.68
C ARG A 152 4.86 -2.53 17.64
N LEU A 153 3.84 -3.14 17.03
CA LEU A 153 2.93 -2.44 16.11
C LEU A 153 2.14 -1.32 16.82
N LEU A 154 1.76 -1.53 18.07
CA LEU A 154 1.05 -0.52 18.87
C LEU A 154 1.97 0.64 19.31
N GLN A 155 3.21 0.34 19.69
CA GLN A 155 4.19 1.34 20.13
C GLN A 155 4.76 2.18 18.99
N SER A 156 4.71 1.65 17.78
CA SER A 156 5.32 2.29 16.64
C SER A 156 4.45 3.44 16.10
N ILE A 157 3.16 3.49 16.45
CA ILE A 157 2.25 4.60 16.16
C ILE A 157 2.90 5.92 16.65
N PRO A 158 3.35 6.83 15.76
CA PRO A 158 4.11 7.98 16.19
C PRO A 158 3.24 8.96 16.97
N ASP A 159 3.56 9.18 18.26
CA ASP A 159 3.00 10.28 19.04
C ASP A 159 3.38 11.66 18.48
N ASN A 160 4.41 11.72 17.63
CA ASN A 160 5.07 12.97 17.24
C ASN A 160 4.64 13.51 15.86
N LYS A 161 3.32 13.62 15.68
CA LYS A 161 2.64 14.11 14.46
C LYS A 161 3.18 15.43 13.88
N ALA A 162 3.77 16.28 14.72
CA ALA A 162 4.26 17.60 14.31
C ALA A 162 5.65 17.57 13.67
N ALA A 163 6.53 16.64 14.08
CA ALA A 163 7.90 16.55 13.59
C ALA A 163 7.97 16.00 12.16
N ILE A 164 7.20 14.96 11.87
CA ILE A 164 7.13 14.33 10.53
C ILE A 164 6.55 15.31 9.49
N LYS A 165 5.62 16.17 9.91
CA LYS A 165 5.03 17.22 9.07
C LYS A 165 6.02 18.33 8.73
N ALA A 166 6.94 18.66 9.63
CA ALA A 166 7.99 19.64 9.39
C ALA A 166 9.06 19.10 8.42
N GLU A 167 9.50 17.86 8.62
CA GLU A 167 10.54 17.22 7.80
C GLU A 167 10.06 16.95 6.35
N SER A 168 8.78 16.59 6.19
CA SER A 168 8.15 16.39 4.88
C SER A 168 7.89 17.70 4.13
N ALA A 169 7.53 18.78 4.84
CA ALA A 169 7.34 20.11 4.25
C ALA A 169 8.67 20.72 3.77
N GLU A 170 9.75 20.51 4.53
CA GLU A 170 11.10 20.95 4.17
C GLU A 170 11.67 20.18 2.97
N SER A 171 11.38 18.88 2.90
CA SER A 171 11.75 18.03 1.76
C SER A 171 10.96 18.39 0.49
N ALA A 172 9.67 18.70 0.61
CA ALA A 172 8.83 19.13 -0.51
C ALA A 172 9.23 20.52 -1.04
N SER A 173 9.56 21.48 -0.17
CA SER A 173 10.03 22.81 -0.61
C SER A 173 11.39 22.75 -1.32
N ASN A 174 12.26 21.83 -0.90
CA ASN A 174 13.57 21.63 -1.52
C ASN A 174 13.48 20.91 -2.89
N ALA A 175 12.50 20.04 -3.09
CA ALA A 175 12.27 19.38 -4.38
C ALA A 175 11.67 20.35 -5.44
N GLU A 176 10.75 21.24 -5.05
CA GLU A 176 10.15 22.23 -5.95
C GLU A 176 11.18 23.28 -6.42
N THR A 177 12.07 23.73 -5.54
CA THR A 177 13.10 24.71 -5.87
C THR A 177 14.16 24.18 -6.85
N VAL A 178 14.55 22.91 -6.74
CA VAL A 178 15.50 22.27 -7.66
C VAL A 178 14.86 22.02 -9.05
N SER A 179 13.59 21.61 -9.08
CA SER A 179 12.83 21.41 -10.32
C SER A 179 12.68 22.72 -11.11
N PHE A 180 12.25 23.81 -10.47
CA PHE A 180 12.10 25.11 -11.14
C PHE A 180 13.43 25.68 -11.65
N ALA A 181 14.51 25.59 -10.86
CA ALA A 181 15.83 26.07 -11.29
C ALA A 181 16.35 25.31 -12.52
N SER A 182 16.12 23.98 -12.58
CA SER A 182 16.52 23.16 -13.72
C SER A 182 15.70 23.45 -14.99
N ILE A 183 14.39 23.70 -14.85
CA ILE A 183 13.49 24.05 -15.95
C ILE A 183 13.87 25.42 -16.55
N ILE A 184 14.10 26.42 -15.71
CA ILE A 184 14.52 27.75 -16.16
C ILE A 184 15.88 27.68 -16.87
N SER A 185 16.86 26.95 -16.32
CA SER A 185 18.18 26.77 -16.94
C SER A 185 18.10 26.09 -18.32
N SER A 186 17.23 25.09 -18.46
CA SER A 186 16.95 24.38 -19.71
C SER A 186 16.34 25.31 -20.80
N ILE A 187 15.40 26.16 -20.40
CA ILE A 187 14.74 27.10 -21.32
C ILE A 187 15.73 28.18 -21.80
N PHE A 188 16.56 28.73 -20.90
CA PHE A 188 17.57 29.72 -21.26
C PHE A 188 18.65 29.17 -22.20
N LYS A 189 19.13 27.93 -21.98
CA LYS A 189 20.08 27.29 -22.89
C LYS A 189 19.51 27.06 -24.29
N LYS A 190 18.21 26.74 -24.41
CA LYS A 190 17.55 26.58 -25.71
C LYS A 190 17.38 27.91 -26.47
N LEU A 191 17.23 29.03 -25.76
CA LEU A 191 17.09 30.36 -26.37
C LEU A 191 18.42 30.95 -26.84
N LEU A 192 19.54 30.59 -26.21
CA LEU A 192 20.88 31.11 -26.54
C LEU A 192 21.61 30.31 -27.65
N CYS A 193 21.07 29.16 -28.07
CA CYS A 193 21.65 28.32 -29.13
C CYS A 193 20.90 28.42 -30.48
N ARG A 194 20.25 29.55 -30.77
CA ARG A 194 19.73 29.88 -32.10
C ARG A 194 20.32 31.17 -32.63
#